data_AF-A0A931Z1T6-F1
#
_entry.id   AF-A0A931Z1T6-F1
#
_cell.length_a   1.000
_cell.length_b   1.000
_cell.length_c   1.000
_cell.angle_alpha   90.00
_cell.angle_beta   90.00
_cell.angle_gamma   90.00
#
_symmetry.space_group_name_H-M   'P 1'
#
loop_
_entity.id
_entity.type
_entity.pdbx_description
1 polymer ?
#
loop_
_entity_poly.entity_id
_entity_poly.type
_entity_poly.pdbx_seq_one_letter_code
_entity_poly.pdbx_strand_id
1 'polypeptide(L)'
;MTEVIAKFRTLDGPARTVERLLLFTLTLVGGAWATQLQHYLPWAVFNEQYLGLFLGLGLAPVFLCVRAGPRAPNDRVPWYDWAGCAGALVVGGHVALRYPTIAYALGTLTWDKVSLGVLAVVLVLEGVRRIAGWALMWIAV
;
A
#
# COMPACT_ATOMS: atom_id res chain seq x y z
N MET A 1 -29.62 -14.63 13.63
CA MET A 1 -28.48 -14.94 12.75
C MET A 1 -27.88 -13.64 12.27
N THR A 2 -26.80 -13.17 12.90
CA THR A 2 -25.98 -12.09 12.33
C THR A 2 -25.23 -12.71 11.16
N GLU A 3 -25.60 -12.38 9.92
CA GLU A 3 -24.75 -12.68 8.77
C GLU A 3 -23.39 -12.04 9.02
N VAL A 4 -22.37 -12.87 9.21
CA VAL A 4 -20.98 -12.40 9.23
C VAL A 4 -20.67 -11.99 7.79
N ILE A 5 -20.88 -10.72 7.48
CA ILE A 5 -20.59 -10.18 6.15
C ILE A 5 -19.11 -10.44 5.87
N ALA A 6 -18.84 -11.25 4.85
CA ALA A 6 -17.48 -11.52 4.41
C ALA A 6 -16.79 -10.20 4.04
N LYS A 7 -15.72 -9.91 4.79
CA LYS A 7 -14.93 -8.69 4.69
C LYS A 7 -13.99 -8.69 3.48
N PHE A 8 -13.47 -9.87 3.18
CA PHE A 8 -12.59 -10.12 2.05
C PHE A 8 -13.41 -10.52 0.81
N ARG A 9 -12.92 -10.10 -0.34
CA ARG A 9 -13.47 -10.44 -1.66
C ARG A 9 -13.07 -11.84 -2.09
N THR A 10 -13.93 -12.45 -2.89
CA THR A 10 -13.60 -13.62 -3.70
C THR A 10 -13.14 -13.12 -5.07
N LEU A 11 -11.82 -12.96 -5.23
CA LEU A 11 -11.22 -12.47 -6.47
C LEU A 11 -11.02 -13.61 -7.46
N ASP A 12 -11.38 -13.39 -8.72
CA ASP A 12 -11.11 -14.30 -9.84
C ASP A 12 -10.52 -13.56 -11.06
N GLY A 13 -9.95 -14.33 -11.98
CA GLY A 13 -9.37 -13.83 -13.23
C GLY A 13 -8.19 -12.85 -13.01
N PRO A 14 -8.14 -11.72 -13.74
CA PRO A 14 -6.99 -10.82 -13.76
C PRO A 14 -6.75 -10.13 -12.39
N ALA A 15 -7.81 -9.81 -11.65
CA ALA A 15 -7.69 -9.18 -10.33
C ALA A 15 -6.95 -10.09 -9.34
N ARG A 16 -7.22 -11.40 -9.39
CA ARG A 16 -6.54 -12.41 -8.57
C ARG A 16 -5.07 -12.57 -8.94
N THR A 17 -4.75 -12.50 -10.23
CA THR A 17 -3.35 -12.52 -10.68
C THR A 17 -2.59 -11.31 -10.16
N VAL A 18 -3.18 -10.11 -10.24
CA VAL A 18 -2.54 -8.89 -9.71
C VAL A 18 -2.35 -8.96 -8.20
N GLU A 19 -3.37 -9.37 -7.44
CA GLU A 19 -3.25 -9.61 -6.00
C GLU A 19 -2.07 -10.55 -5.69
N ARG A 20 -2.02 -11.72 -6.36
CA ARG A 20 -0.98 -12.71 -6.13
C ARG A 20 0.41 -12.15 -6.44
N LEU A 21 0.55 -11.42 -7.54
CA LEU A 21 1.82 -10.79 -7.90
C LEU A 21 2.25 -9.76 -6.86
N LEU A 22 1.34 -8.94 -6.34
CA LEU A 22 1.63 -7.96 -5.29
C LEU A 22 2.10 -8.64 -4.01
N LEU A 23 1.37 -9.65 -3.53
CA LEU A 23 1.72 -10.39 -2.31
C LEU A 23 3.01 -11.17 -2.48
N PHE A 24 3.21 -11.83 -3.62
CA PHE A 24 4.45 -12.54 -3.92
C PHE A 24 5.64 -11.58 -3.94
N THR A 25 5.50 -10.43 -4.60
CA THR A 25 6.55 -9.39 -4.64
C THR A 25 6.83 -8.84 -3.24
N LEU A 26 5.80 -8.59 -2.43
CA LEU A 26 5.94 -8.16 -1.04
C LEU A 26 6.77 -9.17 -0.23
N THR A 27 6.48 -10.46 -0.36
CA THR A 27 7.23 -11.53 0.31
C THR A 27 8.69 -11.58 -0.16
N LEU A 28 8.94 -11.50 -1.47
CA LEU A 28 10.30 -11.49 -2.02
C LEU A 28 11.10 -10.28 -1.52
N VAL A 29 10.50 -9.08 -1.56
CA VAL A 29 11.13 -7.84 -1.08
C VAL A 29 11.45 -7.92 0.41
N GLY A 30 10.52 -8.42 1.23
CA GLY A 30 10.75 -8.64 2.65
C GLY A 30 11.86 -9.66 2.94
N GLY A 31 11.87 -10.78 2.21
CA GLY A 31 12.90 -11.81 2.34
C GLY A 31 14.30 -11.33 1.90
N ALA A 32 14.38 -10.58 0.80
CA ALA A 32 15.62 -9.98 0.33
C ALA A 32 16.19 -8.98 1.36
N TRP A 33 15.32 -8.17 1.97
CA TRP A 33 15.73 -7.23 3.02
C TRP A 33 16.18 -7.94 4.31
N ALA A 34 15.46 -8.98 4.73
CA ALA A 34 15.78 -9.75 5.94
C ALA A 34 17.13 -10.46 5.85
N THR A 35 17.52 -10.89 4.65
CA THR A 35 18.84 -11.49 4.38
C THR A 35 19.95 -10.46 4.20
N GLN A 36 19.65 -9.17 4.39
CA GLN A 36 20.58 -8.05 4.22
C GLN A 36 21.20 -7.99 2.81
N LEU A 37 20.47 -8.46 1.79
CA LEU A 37 20.98 -8.55 0.42
C LEU A 37 21.49 -7.19 -0.09
N GLN A 38 20.84 -6.10 0.33
CA GLN A 38 21.22 -4.74 -0.02
C GLN A 38 22.65 -4.34 0.39
N HIS A 39 23.24 -4.97 1.41
CA HIS A 39 24.62 -4.70 1.83
C HIS A 39 25.66 -5.31 0.88
N TYR A 40 25.27 -6.31 0.10
CA TYR A 40 26.12 -6.94 -0.92
C TYR A 40 26.01 -6.23 -2.27
N LEU A 41 25.05 -5.31 -2.45
CA LEU A 41 24.90 -4.54 -3.67
C LEU A 41 25.87 -3.36 -3.70
N PRO A 42 26.34 -2.95 -4.89
CA PRO A 42 27.23 -1.79 -5.04
C PRO A 42 26.50 -0.45 -4.86
N TRP A 43 25.18 -0.46 -4.63
CA TRP A 43 24.35 0.74 -4.50
C TRP A 43 23.95 0.96 -3.04
N ALA A 44 24.01 2.22 -2.60
CA ALA A 44 23.50 2.61 -1.29
C ALA A 44 21.97 2.59 -1.31
N VAL A 45 21.36 1.66 -0.59
CA VAL A 45 19.91 1.58 -0.40
C VAL A 45 19.58 2.07 1.00
N PHE A 46 18.75 3.10 1.08
CA PHE A 46 18.29 3.65 2.35
C PHE A 46 17.14 2.82 2.93
N ASN A 47 17.02 2.82 4.26
CA ASN A 47 15.95 2.10 4.96
C ASN A 47 14.56 2.59 4.52
N GLU A 48 14.43 3.88 4.29
CA GLU A 48 13.19 4.53 3.90
C GLU A 48 12.73 4.15 2.49
N GLN A 49 13.67 3.82 1.59
CA GLN A 49 13.31 3.27 0.26
C GLN A 49 12.60 1.94 0.41
N TYR A 50 13.13 1.06 1.28
CA TYR A 50 12.51 -0.22 1.59
C TYR A 50 11.16 -0.02 2.29
N LEU A 51 11.09 0.82 3.31
CA LEU A 51 9.84 1.08 4.03
C LEU A 51 8.75 1.63 3.11
N GLY A 52 9.09 2.56 2.22
CA GLY A 52 8.16 3.09 1.21
C GLY A 52 7.66 2.01 0.26
N LEU A 53 8.57 1.21 -0.29
CA LEU A 53 8.21 0.10 -1.19
C LEU A 53 7.32 -0.94 -0.47
N PHE A 54 7.71 -1.33 0.74
CA PHE A 54 7.00 -2.32 1.55
C PHE A 54 5.61 -1.83 1.95
N LEU A 55 5.49 -0.55 2.32
CA LEU A 55 4.19 0.10 2.57
C LEU A 55 3.30 0.04 1.34
N GLY A 56 3.81 0.45 0.16
CA GLY A 56 3.03 0.44 -1.08
C GLY A 56 2.57 -0.96 -1.49
N LEU A 57 3.47 -1.94 -1.45
CA LEU A 57 3.19 -3.34 -1.77
C LEU A 57 2.27 -4.02 -0.75
N GLY A 58 2.31 -3.62 0.52
CA GLY A 58 1.42 -4.12 1.56
C GLY A 58 0.03 -3.49 1.50
N LEU A 59 -0.04 -2.19 1.18
CA LEU A 59 -1.29 -1.43 1.16
C LEU A 59 -2.09 -1.65 -0.14
N ALA A 60 -1.43 -1.79 -1.29
CA ALA A 60 -2.08 -2.02 -2.57
C ALA A 60 -3.06 -3.23 -2.59
N PRO A 61 -2.69 -4.45 -2.13
CA PRO A 61 -3.60 -5.58 -2.10
C PRO A 61 -4.76 -5.38 -1.14
N VAL A 62 -4.66 -4.53 -0.11
CA VAL A 62 -5.79 -4.22 0.79
C VAL A 62 -6.97 -3.65 0.01
N PHE A 63 -6.71 -2.77 -0.96
CA PHE A 63 -7.76 -2.18 -1.78
C PHE A 63 -8.41 -3.21 -2.72
N LEU A 64 -7.66 -4.20 -3.18
CA LEU A 64 -8.19 -5.28 -4.03
C LEU A 64 -8.99 -6.29 -3.20
N CYS A 65 -8.42 -6.77 -2.10
CA CYS A 65 -8.93 -7.88 -1.31
C CYS A 65 -10.03 -7.46 -0.32
N VAL A 66 -9.99 -6.24 0.23
CA VAL A 66 -10.92 -5.82 1.28
C VAL A 66 -11.98 -4.88 0.72
N ARG A 67 -13.25 -5.24 0.93
CA ARG A 67 -14.39 -4.45 0.49
C ARG A 67 -14.40 -3.09 1.19
N ALA A 68 -14.66 -2.01 0.44
CA ALA A 68 -14.73 -0.66 1.00
C ALA A 68 -15.86 -0.47 2.02
N GLY A 69 -16.91 -1.30 1.93
CA GLY A 69 -18.01 -1.34 2.87
C GLY A 69 -19.04 -2.43 2.52
N PRO A 70 -20.14 -2.54 3.31
CA PRO A 70 -21.12 -3.62 3.18
C PRO A 70 -21.83 -3.68 1.83
N ARG A 71 -21.94 -2.53 1.13
CA ARG A 71 -22.60 -2.39 -0.18
C ARG A 71 -21.65 -2.62 -1.36
N ALA A 72 -20.35 -2.76 -1.14
CA ALA A 72 -19.39 -2.91 -2.22
C ALA A 72 -19.49 -4.33 -2.84
N PRO A 73 -19.30 -4.49 -4.16
CA PRO A 73 -19.30 -5.82 -4.81
C PRO A 73 -18.29 -6.79 -4.17
N ASN A 74 -18.65 -8.06 -4.13
CA ASN A 74 -17.81 -9.15 -3.60
C ASN A 74 -17.09 -9.94 -4.71
N ASP A 75 -17.70 -9.99 -5.89
CA ASP A 75 -17.33 -10.74 -7.09
C ASP A 75 -16.36 -9.99 -8.01
N ARG A 76 -16.21 -8.68 -7.84
CA ARG A 76 -15.34 -7.83 -8.67
C ARG A 76 -14.73 -6.69 -7.90
N VAL A 77 -13.60 -6.18 -8.41
CA VAL A 77 -12.92 -4.99 -7.90
C VAL A 77 -13.50 -3.74 -8.58
N PRO A 78 -14.13 -2.82 -7.82
CA PRO A 78 -14.59 -1.53 -8.33
C PRO A 78 -13.45 -0.63 -8.79
N TRP A 79 -13.73 0.31 -9.68
CA TRP A 79 -12.73 1.23 -10.23
C TRP A 79 -12.00 2.05 -9.15
N TYR A 80 -12.70 2.46 -8.08
CA TYR A 80 -12.11 3.25 -6.99
C TYR A 80 -11.09 2.45 -6.16
N ASP A 81 -11.22 1.12 -6.14
CA ASP A 81 -10.27 0.24 -5.47
C ASP A 81 -9.04 -0.02 -6.33
N TRP A 82 -9.21 -0.06 -7.65
CA TRP A 82 -8.08 0.02 -8.57
C TRP A 82 -7.33 1.34 -8.43
N ALA A 83 -8.04 2.46 -8.27
CA ALA A 83 -7.43 3.75 -8.00
C ALA A 83 -6.68 3.77 -6.65
N GLY A 84 -7.24 3.19 -5.59
CA GLY A 84 -6.56 3.04 -4.30
C GLY A 84 -5.31 2.15 -4.37
N CYS A 85 -5.41 1.02 -5.08
CA CYS A 85 -4.28 0.14 -5.36
C CYS A 85 -3.16 0.87 -6.11
N ALA A 86 -3.50 1.58 -7.19
CA ALA A 86 -2.54 2.37 -7.96
C ALA A 86 -1.93 3.50 -7.11
N GLY A 87 -2.75 4.20 -6.32
CA GLY A 87 -2.29 5.25 -5.41
C GLY A 87 -1.29 4.74 -4.37
N ALA A 88 -1.53 3.57 -3.78
CA ALA A 88 -0.62 2.96 -2.82
C ALA A 88 0.74 2.63 -3.46
N LEU A 89 0.73 2.10 -4.69
CA LEU A 89 1.95 1.83 -5.45
C LEU A 89 2.68 3.11 -5.86
N VAL A 90 1.96 4.17 -6.25
CA VAL A 90 2.55 5.47 -6.60
C VAL A 90 3.24 6.09 -5.39
N VAL A 91 2.57 6.12 -4.24
CA VAL A 91 3.14 6.68 -3.00
C VAL A 91 4.38 5.89 -2.56
N GLY A 92 4.26 4.56 -2.46
CA GLY A 92 5.37 3.71 -2.03
C GLY A 92 6.54 3.71 -3.01
N GLY A 93 6.23 3.64 -4.32
CA GLY A 93 7.21 3.69 -5.40
C GLY A 93 7.91 5.04 -5.51
N HIS A 94 7.21 6.14 -5.25
CA HIS A 94 7.83 7.47 -5.23
C HIS A 94 8.92 7.54 -4.17
N VAL A 95 8.63 7.09 -2.94
CA VAL A 95 9.64 7.01 -1.88
C VAL A 95 10.77 6.06 -2.29
N ALA A 96 10.45 4.85 -2.74
CA ALA A 96 11.44 3.85 -3.13
C ALA A 96 12.45 4.35 -4.19
N LEU A 97 12.00 5.15 -5.16
CA LEU A 97 12.84 5.63 -6.26
C LEU A 97 13.48 6.99 -5.99
N ARG A 98 12.80 7.88 -5.26
CA ARG A 98 13.21 9.29 -5.10
C ARG A 98 13.75 9.61 -3.72
N TYR A 99 13.76 8.66 -2.78
CA TYR A 99 14.24 8.92 -1.43
C TYR A 99 15.61 9.61 -1.35
N PRO A 100 16.64 9.25 -2.14
CA PRO A 100 17.91 9.98 -2.09
C PRO A 100 17.74 11.48 -2.34
N THR A 101 16.90 11.86 -3.32
CA THR A 101 16.60 13.27 -3.59
C THR A 101 15.73 13.91 -2.50
N ILE A 102 14.81 13.14 -1.89
CA ILE A 102 13.97 13.61 -0.78
C ILE A 102 14.86 13.91 0.43
N ALA A 103 15.81 13.04 0.76
CA ALA A 103 16.72 13.16 1.89
C ALA A 103 17.57 14.44 1.80
N TYR A 104 18.09 14.79 0.62
CA TYR A 104 18.85 16.03 0.43
C TYR A 104 17.97 17.29 0.37
N ALA A 105 16.66 17.14 0.18
CA ALA A 105 15.73 18.24 -0.02
C ALA A 105 14.66 18.35 1.09
N LEU A 106 14.92 17.79 2.27
CA LEU A 106 13.97 17.75 3.40
C LEU A 106 13.47 19.15 3.81
N GLY A 107 14.33 20.18 3.73
CA GLY A 107 13.97 21.56 4.06
C GLY A 107 13.15 22.30 2.98
N THR A 108 12.91 21.69 1.82
CA THR A 108 12.17 22.31 0.72
C THR A 108 10.79 21.70 0.61
N LEU A 109 9.76 22.45 1.01
CA LEU A 109 8.38 22.01 0.89
C LEU A 109 7.85 22.37 -0.50
N THR A 110 7.68 21.36 -1.36
CA THR A 110 7.07 21.51 -2.68
C THR A 110 5.68 20.87 -2.69
N TRP A 111 4.79 21.38 -3.53
CA TRP A 111 3.42 20.87 -3.66
C TRP A 111 3.35 19.38 -4.00
N ASP A 112 4.32 18.87 -4.76
CA ASP A 112 4.40 17.44 -5.10
C ASP A 112 4.63 16.57 -3.84
N LYS A 113 5.48 17.01 -2.91
CA LYS A 113 5.75 16.29 -1.66
C LYS A 113 4.53 16.31 -0.74
N VAL A 114 3.86 17.46 -0.64
CA VAL A 114 2.68 17.64 0.20
C VAL A 114 1.52 16.78 -0.33
N SER A 115 1.24 16.84 -1.63
CA SER A 115 0.15 16.07 -2.24
C SER A 115 0.34 14.56 -2.11
N LEU A 116 1.57 14.06 -2.32
CA LEU A 116 1.89 12.64 -2.11
C LEU A 116 1.81 12.24 -0.64
N GLY A 117 2.21 13.11 0.29
CA GLY A 117 2.07 12.87 1.73
C GLY A 117 0.61 12.80 2.17
N VAL A 118 -0.23 13.74 1.72
CA VAL A 118 -1.68 13.72 1.99
C VAL A 118 -2.31 12.46 1.40
N LEU A 119 -1.95 12.11 0.15
CA LEU A 119 -2.44 10.89 -0.49
C LEU A 119 -2.03 9.64 0.32
N ALA A 120 -0.78 9.57 0.78
CA ALA A 120 -0.30 8.47 1.62
C ALA A 120 -1.15 8.32 2.89
N VAL A 121 -1.37 9.42 3.61
CA VAL A 121 -2.17 9.43 4.85
C VAL A 121 -3.59 8.97 4.57
N VAL A 122 -4.25 9.52 3.55
CA VAL A 122 -5.62 9.14 3.20
C VAL A 122 -5.72 7.65 2.85
N LEU A 123 -4.78 7.12 2.06
CA LEU A 123 -4.77 5.71 1.69
C LEU A 123 -4.52 4.79 2.88
N VAL A 124 -3.61 5.17 3.79
CA VAL A 124 -3.34 4.39 5.01
C VAL A 124 -4.57 4.40 5.93
N LEU A 125 -5.16 5.55 6.19
CA LEU A 125 -6.38 5.67 7.01
C LEU A 125 -7.52 4.84 6.41
N GLU A 126 -7.71 4.91 5.09
CA GLU A 126 -8.72 4.13 4.39
C GLU A 126 -8.42 2.62 4.44
N GLY A 127 -7.16 2.20 4.32
CA GLY A 127 -6.73 0.82 4.50
C GLY A 127 -6.99 0.30 5.92
N VAL A 128 -6.68 1.12 6.93
CA VAL A 128 -6.96 0.84 8.34
C VAL A 128 -8.47 0.74 8.58
N ARG A 129 -9.27 1.68 8.07
CA ARG A 129 -10.73 1.65 8.14
C ARG A 129 -11.28 0.37 7.54
N ARG A 130 -10.71 -0.09 6.42
CA ARG A 130 -11.08 -1.35 5.77
C ARG A 130 -10.72 -2.54 6.63
N ILE A 131 -9.50 -2.66 7.16
CA ILE A 131 -9.02 -3.87 7.87
C ILE A 131 -9.47 -3.94 9.33
N ALA A 132 -9.51 -2.83 10.04
CA ALA A 132 -9.77 -2.78 11.47
C ALA A 132 -11.11 -2.11 11.83
N GLY A 133 -11.74 -1.42 10.87
CA GLY A 133 -13.00 -0.72 11.10
C GLY A 133 -12.83 0.68 11.67
N TRP A 134 -13.96 1.36 11.89
CA TRP A 134 -14.02 2.76 12.31
C TRP A 134 -13.38 3.03 13.67
N ALA A 135 -13.46 2.08 14.60
CA ALA A 135 -12.90 2.25 15.94
C ALA A 135 -11.39 2.51 15.92
N LEU A 136 -10.63 1.75 15.13
CA LEU A 136 -9.18 1.94 15.02
C LEU A 136 -8.82 3.20 14.23
N MET A 137 -9.62 3.54 13.21
CA MET A 137 -9.40 4.75 12.42
C MET A 137 -9.51 6.02 13.28
N TRP A 138 -10.48 6.08 14.20
CA TRP A 138 -10.67 7.23 15.09
C TRP A 138 -9.59 7.37 16.17
N ILE A 139 -8.89 6.29 16.52
CA ILE A 139 -7.75 6.37 17.45
C ILE A 139 -6.49 6.91 16.75
N ALA A 140 -6.37 6.68 15.44
CA ALA A 140 -5.20 7.08 14.65
C ALA A 140 -5.19 8.58 14.26
N VAL A 141 -6.32 9.28 14.40
CA VAL A 141 -6.51 10.70 14.09
C VAL A 141 -6.67 11.49 15.38
#